data_AF-I9WCQ1-F1
#
_entry.id   AF-I9WCQ1-F1
#
_cell.length_a   1.000
_cell.length_b   1.000
_cell.length_c   1.000
_cell.angle_alpha   90.00
_cell.angle_beta   90.00
_cell.angle_gamma   90.00
#
_symmetry.space_group_name_H-M   'P 1'
#
loop_
_entity.id
_entity.type
_entity.pdbx_description
1 polymer ?
#
loop_
_entity_poly.entity_id
_entity_poly.type
_entity_poly.pdbx_seq_one_letter_code
_entity_poly.pdbx_strand_id
1 'polypeptide(L)'
;MTASTIIADIPTGFIIVAGIVVLVLAVRFRGPMSIAFAALCLLGTWNAGEAQPIIAALMGVAFYSVLALIANVFGGRGEFDSEAPAAGYDYAAEQARLASEYHRRDRESRF
;
A
#
# COMPACT_ATOMS: atom_id res chain seq x y z
N MET A 1 5.35 39.10 13.16
CA MET A 1 5.97 37.95 12.45
C MET A 1 4.90 37.34 11.57
N THR A 2 5.09 37.30 10.26
CA THR A 2 4.11 36.75 9.30
C THR A 2 4.46 35.30 8.97
N ALA A 3 3.50 34.47 8.57
CA ALA A 3 3.79 33.09 8.16
C ALA A 3 4.86 33.00 7.05
N SER A 4 4.92 34.02 6.18
CA SER A 4 5.95 34.12 5.13
C SER A 4 7.37 34.32 5.66
N THR A 5 7.55 35.01 6.79
CA THR A 5 8.87 35.23 7.39
C THR A 5 9.38 33.98 8.10
N ILE A 6 8.48 33.16 8.67
CA ILE A 6 8.84 31.87 9.30
C ILE A 6 9.31 30.85 8.26
N ILE A 7 8.66 30.78 7.10
CA ILE A 7 9.01 29.82 6.03
C ILE A 7 10.34 30.20 5.35
N ALA A 8 10.62 31.50 5.23
CA ALA A 8 11.85 32.00 4.62
C ALA A 8 13.11 31.71 5.46
N ASP A 9 12.95 31.62 6.79
CA ASP A 9 14.06 31.31 7.72
C ASP A 9 14.37 29.81 7.81
N ILE A 10 13.58 28.94 7.17
CA ILE A 10 13.84 27.49 7.17
C ILE A 10 15.02 27.20 6.21
N PRO A 11 16.09 26.54 6.69
CA PRO A 11 17.21 26.18 5.83
C PRO A 11 16.74 25.34 4.64
N THR A 12 17.10 25.73 3.42
CA THR A 12 16.65 25.05 2.19
C THR A 12 16.99 23.56 2.21
N GLY A 13 18.15 23.18 2.77
CA GLY A 13 18.52 21.77 2.94
C GLY A 13 17.56 20.98 3.84
N PHE A 14 17.03 21.61 4.89
CA PHE A 14 16.03 20.99 5.76
C PHE A 14 14.70 20.78 5.03
N ILE A 15 14.27 21.74 4.21
CA ILE A 15 13.06 21.61 3.38
C ILE A 15 13.18 20.44 2.41
N ILE A 16 14.36 20.28 1.79
CA ILE A 16 14.62 19.17 0.86
C ILE A 16 14.54 17.83 1.58
N VAL A 17 15.23 17.67 2.71
CA VAL A 17 15.23 16.42 3.48
C VAL A 17 13.83 16.08 4.01
N ALA A 18 13.13 17.07 4.58
CA ALA A 18 11.76 16.90 5.04
C ALA A 18 10.83 16.52 3.89
N GLY A 19 10.97 17.16 2.73
CA GLY A 19 10.22 16.84 1.52
C GLY A 19 10.43 15.40 1.04
N ILE A 20 11.68 14.93 1.04
CA ILE A 20 12.01 13.54 0.67
C ILE A 20 11.38 12.56 1.66
N VAL A 21 11.49 12.81 2.98
CA VAL A 21 10.89 11.94 4.01
C VAL A 21 9.37 11.87 3.85
N VAL A 22 8.71 13.01 3.62
CA VAL A 22 7.27 13.06 3.36
C VAL A 22 6.89 12.30 2.09
N LEU A 23 7.69 12.42 1.02
CA LEU A 23 7.47 11.68 -0.23
C LEU A 23 7.57 10.16 -0.01
N VAL A 24 8.58 9.70 0.72
CA VAL A 24 8.76 8.28 1.07
C VAL A 24 7.57 7.77 1.88
N LEU A 25 7.13 8.52 2.89
CA LEU A 25 5.96 8.18 3.70
C LEU A 25 4.67 8.16 2.87
N ALA A 26 4.48 9.14 1.97
CA ALA A 26 3.31 9.21 1.10
C ALA A 26 3.25 7.99 0.16
N VAL A 27 4.39 7.58 -0.41
CA VAL A 27 4.49 6.37 -1.23
C VAL A 27 4.20 5.11 -0.41
N ARG A 28 4.76 4.99 0.81
CA ARG A 28 4.58 3.83 1.69
C ARG A 28 3.14 3.65 2.19
N PHE A 29 2.47 4.76 2.52
CA PHE A 29 1.11 4.80 3.04
C PHE A 29 0.10 5.32 2.02
N ARG A 30 0.32 5.01 0.73
CA ARG A 30 -0.45 5.51 -0.42
C ARG A 30 -1.98 5.36 -0.28
N GLY A 31 -2.46 4.24 0.23
CA GLY A 31 -3.88 3.98 0.44
C GLY A 31 -4.50 4.93 1.46
N PRO A 32 -4.07 4.89 2.74
CA PRO A 32 -4.55 5.82 3.76
C PRO A 32 -4.43 7.30 3.37
N MET A 33 -3.32 7.68 2.73
CA MET A 33 -3.12 9.07 2.27
C MET A 33 -4.10 9.48 1.16
N SER A 34 -4.39 8.61 0.21
CA SER A 34 -5.41 8.90 -0.82
C SER A 34 -6.82 9.07 -0.23
N ILE A 35 -7.15 8.31 0.81
CA ILE A 35 -8.44 8.43 1.50
C ILE A 35 -8.50 9.74 2.27
N ALA A 36 -7.45 10.08 3.03
CA ALA A 36 -7.36 11.35 3.75
C ALA A 36 -7.44 12.55 2.78
N PHE A 37 -6.75 12.47 1.64
CA PHE A 37 -6.82 13.48 0.60
C PHE A 37 -8.23 13.63 0.02
N ALA A 38 -8.90 12.52 -0.31
CA ALA A 38 -10.28 12.55 -0.79
C ALA A 38 -11.23 13.16 0.25
N ALA A 39 -11.05 12.84 1.53
CA ALA A 39 -11.82 13.44 2.62
C ALA A 39 -11.59 14.95 2.76
N LEU A 40 -10.35 15.42 2.59
CA LEU A 40 -10.04 16.85 2.59
C LEU A 40 -10.66 17.57 1.38
N CYS A 41 -10.61 16.97 0.20
CA CYS A 41 -11.31 17.50 -0.98
C CYS A 41 -12.82 17.57 -0.75
N LEU A 42 -13.40 16.53 -0.15
CA LEU A 42 -14.81 16.50 0.25
C LEU A 42 -15.16 17.65 1.18
N LEU A 43 -14.40 17.81 2.27
CA LEU A 43 -14.59 18.89 3.24
C LEU A 43 -14.43 20.27 2.59
N GLY A 44 -13.48 20.42 1.67
CA GLY A 44 -13.30 21.65 0.89
C GLY A 44 -14.51 21.98 0.03
N THR A 45 -15.01 21.02 -0.75
CA THR A 45 -16.20 21.19 -1.60
C THR A 45 -17.47 21.44 -0.76
N TRP A 46 -17.60 20.76 0.39
CA TRP A 46 -18.68 20.98 1.34
C TRP A 46 -18.68 22.40 1.89
N ASN A 47 -17.51 22.93 2.29
CA ASN A 47 -17.38 24.31 2.77
C ASN A 47 -17.60 25.35 1.66
N ALA A 48 -17.41 24.99 0.40
CA ALA A 48 -17.70 25.84 -0.74
C ALA A 48 -19.20 25.89 -1.11
N GLY A 49 -20.06 25.14 -0.40
CA GLY A 49 -21.51 25.13 -0.60
C GLY A 49 -22.00 24.10 -1.63
N GLU A 50 -21.09 23.40 -2.31
CA GLU A 50 -21.41 22.33 -3.25
C GLU A 50 -20.64 21.07 -2.89
N ALA A 51 -21.26 20.18 -2.11
CA ALA A 51 -20.65 18.89 -1.80
C ALA A 51 -20.55 18.04 -3.08
N GLN A 52 -19.32 17.78 -3.54
CA GLN A 52 -19.07 17.02 -4.78
C GLN A 52 -18.33 15.71 -4.46
N PRO A 53 -19.04 14.69 -3.93
CA PRO A 53 -18.41 13.45 -3.45
C PRO A 53 -17.75 12.63 -4.54
N ILE A 54 -18.32 12.63 -5.75
CA ILE A 54 -17.76 11.90 -6.89
C ILE A 54 -16.42 12.51 -7.30
N ILE A 55 -16.33 13.83 -7.37
CA ILE A 55 -15.11 14.53 -7.78
C ILE A 55 -14.02 14.33 -6.73
N ALA A 56 -14.35 14.43 -5.44
CA ALA A 56 -13.40 14.18 -4.38
C ALA A 56 -12.89 12.72 -4.36
N ALA A 57 -13.75 11.74 -4.63
CA ALA A 57 -13.33 10.34 -4.79
C ALA A 57 -12.38 10.16 -5.99
N LEU A 58 -12.70 10.78 -7.14
CA LEU A 58 -11.82 10.76 -8.32
C LEU A 58 -10.46 11.40 -8.03
N MET A 59 -10.43 12.48 -7.26
CA MET A 59 -9.18 13.12 -6.82
C MET A 59 -8.35 12.19 -5.92
N GLY A 60 -9.00 11.44 -5.03
CA GLY A 60 -8.35 10.38 -4.24
C GLY A 60 -7.72 9.30 -5.12
N VAL A 61 -8.47 8.79 -6.09
CA VAL A 61 -7.99 7.76 -7.04
C VAL A 61 -6.83 8.30 -7.90
N ALA A 62 -6.93 9.53 -8.40
CA ALA A 62 -5.88 10.19 -9.16
C ALA A 62 -4.60 10.38 -8.33
N PHE A 63 -4.74 10.76 -7.05
CA PHE A 63 -3.60 10.89 -6.16
C PHE A 63 -2.96 9.53 -5.86
N TYR A 64 -3.77 8.49 -5.62
CA TYR A 64 -3.28 7.12 -5.44
C TYR A 64 -2.51 6.64 -6.67
N SER A 65 -3.02 6.87 -7.89
CA SER A 65 -2.37 6.41 -9.12
C SER A 65 -1.03 7.11 -9.35
N VAL A 66 -0.93 8.41 -9.04
CA VAL A 66 0.34 9.15 -9.06
C VAL A 66 1.33 8.56 -8.07
N LEU A 67 0.92 8.32 -6.81
CA LEU A 67 1.80 7.70 -5.81
C LEU A 67 2.21 6.28 -6.19
N ALA A 68 1.31 5.49 -6.80
CA ALA A 68 1.61 4.16 -7.29
C ALA A 68 2.62 4.19 -8.46
N LEU A 69 2.50 5.16 -9.36
CA LEU A 69 3.44 5.36 -10.47
C LEU A 69 4.82 5.75 -9.93
N ILE A 70 4.88 6.68 -8.97
CA ILE A 70 6.12 7.04 -8.28
C ILE A 70 6.72 5.82 -7.59
N ALA A 71 5.91 5.03 -6.87
CA ALA A 71 6.35 3.78 -6.26
C ALA A 71 6.94 2.81 -7.28
N ASN A 72 6.37 2.73 -8.48
CA ASN A 72 6.87 1.84 -9.53
C ASN A 72 8.20 2.33 -10.13
N VAL A 73 8.33 3.63 -10.38
CA VAL A 73 9.55 4.24 -10.93
C VAL A 73 10.72 4.15 -9.94
N PHE A 74 10.48 4.37 -8.65
CA PHE A 74 11.53 4.39 -7.62
C PHE A 74 11.67 3.08 -6.84
N GLY A 75 10.65 2.21 -6.85
CA GLY A 75 10.65 0.89 -6.23
C GLY A 75 11.05 -0.25 -7.17
N GLY A 76 11.17 0.02 -8.47
CA GLY A 76 11.60 -0.93 -9.51
C GLY A 76 13.09 -1.28 -9.46
N ARG A 77 13.56 -1.86 -8.35
CA ARG A 77 14.76 -2.69 -8.23
C ARG A 77 14.93 -3.34 -6.85
N GLY A 78 13.86 -3.42 -6.06
CA GLY A 78 13.81 -4.21 -4.83
C GLY A 78 12.73 -5.24 -4.99
N GLU A 79 13.14 -6.44 -5.42
CA GLU A 79 12.38 -7.68 -5.40
C GLU A 79 11.89 -7.95 -3.97
N PHE A 80 10.83 -7.26 -3.57
CA PHE A 80 9.89 -7.76 -2.57
C PHE A 80 8.71 -8.30 -3.35
N ASP A 81 9.00 -9.36 -4.08
CA ASP A 81 8.07 -10.40 -4.45
C ASP A 81 7.58 -11.06 -3.14
N SER A 82 6.78 -10.32 -2.37
CA SER A 82 5.97 -10.86 -1.27
C SER A 82 4.61 -11.31 -1.80
N GLU A 83 4.58 -11.66 -3.09
CA GLU A 83 3.55 -12.46 -3.70
C GLU A 83 4.26 -13.67 -4.33
N ALA A 84 5.08 -14.37 -3.53
CA ALA A 84 5.39 -15.75 -3.83
C ALA A 84 4.04 -16.44 -4.07
N PRO A 85 3.69 -16.83 -5.31
CA PRO A 85 2.47 -17.58 -5.55
C PRO A 85 2.57 -18.77 -4.61
N ALA A 86 1.56 -18.98 -3.76
CA ALA A 86 1.51 -20.14 -2.88
C ALA A 86 1.86 -21.35 -3.75
N ALA A 87 3.11 -21.82 -3.61
CA ALA A 87 3.65 -22.88 -4.45
C ALA A 87 2.69 -24.04 -4.22
N GLY A 88 1.90 -24.34 -5.26
CA GLY A 88 0.66 -25.09 -5.17
C GLY A 88 0.85 -26.32 -4.30
N TYR A 89 0.52 -26.19 -3.01
CA TYR A 89 0.55 -27.30 -2.11
C TYR A 89 -0.70 -28.08 -2.48
N ASP A 90 -0.50 -29.10 -3.31
CA ASP A 90 -1.58 -29.91 -3.82
C ASP A 90 -2.12 -30.75 -2.65
N TYR A 91 -3.12 -30.18 -1.97
CA TYR A 91 -3.80 -30.82 -0.86
C TYR A 91 -4.37 -32.19 -1.27
N ALA A 92 -4.69 -32.42 -2.55
CA ALA A 92 -5.14 -33.72 -3.02
C ALA A 92 -4.00 -34.73 -3.08
N ALA A 93 -2.80 -34.31 -3.53
CA ALA A 93 -1.61 -35.15 -3.51
C ALA A 93 -1.18 -35.51 -2.07
N GLU A 94 -1.25 -34.56 -1.14
CA GLU A 94 -0.91 -34.82 0.27
C GLU A 94 -1.95 -35.72 0.96
N GLN A 95 -3.24 -35.58 0.64
CA GLN A 95 -4.28 -36.50 1.13
C GLN A 95 -4.10 -37.92 0.60
N ALA A 96 -3.74 -38.09 -0.67
CA ALA A 96 -3.45 -39.40 -1.26
C ALA A 96 -2.23 -40.06 -0.60
N ARG A 97 -1.19 -39.27 -0.31
CA ARG A 97 0.00 -39.72 0.42
C ARG A 97 -0.36 -40.20 1.83
N LEU A 98 -1.09 -39.39 2.60
CA LEU A 98 -1.50 -39.72 3.97
C LEU A 98 -2.36 -40.99 4.02
N ALA A 99 -3.29 -41.16 3.07
CA ALA A 99 -4.12 -42.36 2.98
C ALA A 99 -3.27 -43.63 2.71
N SER A 100 -2.29 -43.53 1.80
CA SER A 100 -1.38 -44.63 1.50
C SER A 100 -0.53 -45.05 2.72
N GLU A 101 -0.10 -44.05 3.51
CA GLU A 101 0.73 -44.26 4.69
C GLU A 101 -0.06 -44.89 5.84
N TYR A 102 -1.34 -44.53 5.99
CA TYR A 102 -2.25 -45.16 6.93
C TYR A 102 -2.48 -46.65 6.61
N HIS A 103 -2.74 -46.98 5.33
CA HIS A 103 -2.93 -48.36 4.89
C HIS A 103 -1.67 -49.22 4.97
N ARG A 104 -0.48 -48.60 4.91
CA ARG A 104 0.79 -49.29 5.13
C ARG A 104 0.98 -49.61 6.62
N ARG A 105 0.76 -48.64 7.50
CA ARG A 105 0.90 -48.84 8.96
C ARG A 105 -0.10 -49.85 9.50
N ASP A 106 -1.34 -49.88 9.02
CA ASP A 106 -2.34 -50.88 9.43
C ASP A 106 -1.93 -52.31 9.04
N ARG A 107 -1.15 -52.49 7.97
CA ARG A 107 -0.56 -53.79 7.61
C ARG A 107 0.64 -54.13 8.47
N GLU A 108 1.47 -53.13 8.80
CA GLU A 108 2.65 -53.31 9.65
C GLU A 108 2.27 -53.56 11.13
N SER A 109 1.15 -53.02 11.63
CA SER A 109 0.69 -53.19 13.02
C SER A 109 -0.07 -54.49 13.28
N ARG A 110 -0.29 -55.32 12.25
CA ARG A 110 -0.96 -56.62 12.35
C ARG A 110 0.01 -57.81 12.48
N PHE A 111 1.31 -57.54 12.50
CA PHE A 111 2.38 -58.47 12.86
C PHE A 111 3.01 -58.05 14.19
#